data_AF-A0A809RH90-F1
#
_entry.id   AF-A0A809RH90-F1
#
_cell.length_a   1.000
_cell.length_b   1.000
_cell.length_c   1.000
_cell.angle_alpha   90.00
_cell.angle_beta   90.00
_cell.angle_gamma   90.00
#
_symmetry.space_group_name_H-M   'P 1'
#
loop_
_entity.id
_entity.type
_entity.pdbx_description
1 polymer ?
#
loop_
_entity_poly.entity_id
_entity_poly.type
_entity_poly.pdbx_seq_one_letter_code
_entity_poly.pdbx_strand_id
1 'polypeptide(L)'
;MQISTTGDWIDKLAAASDVISAMNLKSLIKNSQLNNNALNLASCDAHCNLIVRATDELVKKRFSTNKNTSDLLCNLIGKNTYGAFAELAAYDWLARCYTTIDTQIHMPANEVLSKNGSTLDGKIKLYETYFDVKAFGFNGHLVQRLKELLEDLIPNEQILIEESWDISSEKLQELIKSASSIAVELKEKNMMQFGRLKIRLVQKSPVSISSRIIDPYLLAQENALYPFKYAKQFTKNAPFVLIFVIHPWFNSLAIHNDFSGIDTAFTRSLARRAFMQFSTDMTPANTVCSSVADDVTLSDASCLLSAIFFVNVWPLDADSSIAHQMPSWLYLNPRARHRISVNQLSLYRANNPNGVHIDDFSSDNY
;
A
#
# COMPACT_ATOMS: atom_id res chain seq x y z
N MET A 1 -25.06 -6.14 -15.74
CA MET A 1 -24.12 -6.82 -16.65
C MET A 1 -23.18 -7.65 -15.79
N GLN A 2 -23.04 -8.95 -16.04
CA GLN A 2 -22.11 -9.78 -15.29
C GLN A 2 -20.69 -9.52 -15.81
N ILE A 3 -19.79 -9.06 -14.94
CA ILE A 3 -18.41 -8.78 -15.31
C ILE A 3 -17.59 -10.01 -14.96
N SER A 4 -16.92 -10.61 -15.95
CA SER A 4 -16.10 -11.81 -15.74
C SER A 4 -14.76 -11.75 -16.44
N THR A 5 -14.64 -10.91 -17.48
CA THR A 5 -13.43 -10.78 -18.28
C THR A 5 -12.82 -9.39 -18.23
N THR A 6 -11.54 -9.29 -18.61
CA THR A 6 -10.86 -8.00 -18.78
C THR A 6 -11.57 -7.13 -19.82
N GLY A 7 -12.12 -7.72 -20.88
CA GLY A 7 -12.93 -7.03 -21.89
C GLY A 7 -14.19 -6.39 -21.31
N ASP A 8 -14.95 -7.13 -20.48
CA ASP A 8 -16.17 -6.62 -19.83
C ASP A 8 -15.84 -5.43 -18.92
N TRP A 9 -14.73 -5.51 -18.18
CA TRP A 9 -14.31 -4.43 -17.29
C TRP A 9 -13.87 -3.19 -18.08
N ILE A 10 -13.11 -3.36 -19.16
CA ILE A 10 -12.72 -2.25 -20.05
C ILE A 10 -13.97 -1.56 -20.62
N ASP A 11 -14.97 -2.33 -21.08
CA ASP A 11 -16.22 -1.76 -21.60
C ASP A 11 -16.96 -0.94 -20.55
N LYS A 12 -17.04 -1.45 -19.31
CA LYS A 12 -17.66 -0.71 -18.21
C LYS A 12 -16.97 0.62 -17.94
N LEU A 13 -15.63 0.63 -17.90
CA LEU A 13 -14.86 1.85 -17.67
C LEU A 13 -14.97 2.83 -18.84
N ALA A 14 -14.90 2.34 -20.08
CA ALA A 14 -15.02 3.14 -21.29
C ALA A 14 -16.43 3.75 -21.46
N ALA A 15 -17.47 3.02 -21.09
CA ALA A 15 -18.84 3.53 -21.10
C ALA A 15 -19.06 4.69 -20.11
N ALA A 16 -18.21 4.79 -19.08
CA ALA A 16 -18.27 5.84 -18.07
C ALA A 16 -17.32 7.03 -18.36
N SER A 17 -16.40 6.92 -19.33
CA SER A 17 -15.44 7.98 -19.66
C SER A 17 -14.97 7.96 -21.11
N ASP A 18 -15.18 9.09 -21.80
CA ASP A 18 -14.64 9.35 -23.14
C ASP A 18 -13.11 9.30 -23.18
N VAL A 19 -12.44 9.67 -22.09
CA VAL A 19 -10.97 9.61 -21.97
C VAL A 19 -10.52 8.17 -22.03
N ILE A 20 -11.13 7.28 -21.25
CA ILE A 20 -10.80 5.85 -21.23
C ILE A 20 -11.18 5.20 -22.56
N SER A 21 -12.34 5.55 -23.11
CA SER A 21 -12.78 5.07 -24.42
C SER A 21 -11.75 5.39 -25.52
N ALA A 22 -11.18 6.60 -25.50
CA ALA A 22 -10.17 7.03 -26.47
C ALA A 22 -8.81 6.31 -26.34
N MET A 23 -8.52 5.66 -25.21
CA MET A 23 -7.26 4.92 -24.99
C MET A 23 -7.21 3.57 -25.72
N ASN A 24 -8.34 3.06 -26.23
CA ASN A 24 -8.43 1.81 -26.97
C ASN A 24 -7.76 0.61 -26.26
N LEU A 25 -7.98 0.47 -24.95
CA LEU A 25 -7.32 -0.52 -24.09
C LEU A 25 -7.52 -1.97 -24.56
N LYS A 26 -8.63 -2.28 -25.25
CA LYS A 26 -8.89 -3.61 -25.82
C LYS A 26 -7.87 -4.05 -26.88
N SER A 27 -7.21 -3.11 -27.54
CA SER A 27 -6.12 -3.42 -28.47
C SER A 27 -4.79 -3.69 -27.77
N LEU A 28 -4.65 -3.25 -26.52
CA LEU A 28 -3.42 -3.36 -25.73
C LEU A 28 -3.44 -4.57 -24.78
N ILE A 29 -4.63 -4.99 -24.37
CA ILE A 29 -4.82 -6.02 -23.33
C ILE A 29 -5.57 -7.21 -23.93
N LYS A 30 -4.95 -8.40 -23.82
CA LYS A 30 -5.61 -9.65 -24.21
C LYS A 30 -6.84 -9.89 -23.32
N ASN A 31 -7.96 -10.24 -23.93
CA ASN A 31 -9.15 -10.63 -23.17
C ASN A 31 -8.88 -11.93 -22.39
N SER A 32 -9.14 -11.91 -21.08
CA SER A 32 -8.95 -13.05 -20.18
C SER A 32 -9.91 -12.99 -19.01
N GLN A 33 -10.09 -14.11 -18.31
CA GLN A 33 -10.82 -14.13 -17.05
C GLN A 33 -10.14 -13.23 -16.01
N LEU A 34 -10.94 -12.53 -15.22
CA LEU A 34 -10.44 -11.72 -14.11
C LEU A 34 -9.98 -12.63 -12.97
N ASN A 35 -8.85 -12.30 -12.37
CA ASN A 35 -8.49 -12.88 -11.07
C ASN A 35 -9.36 -12.26 -9.96
N ASN A 36 -9.34 -12.84 -8.75
CA ASN A 36 -10.17 -12.38 -7.63
C ASN A 36 -9.98 -10.89 -7.31
N ASN A 37 -8.75 -10.38 -7.36
CA ASN A 37 -8.45 -8.98 -7.04
C ASN A 37 -9.07 -8.02 -8.07
N ALA A 38 -8.93 -8.35 -9.36
CA ALA A 38 -9.52 -7.58 -10.45
C ALA A 38 -11.05 -7.68 -10.45
N LEU A 39 -11.59 -8.87 -10.15
CA LEU A 39 -13.03 -9.10 -10.06
C LEU A 39 -13.66 -8.27 -8.93
N ASN A 40 -13.01 -8.17 -7.77
CA ASN A 40 -13.47 -7.35 -6.64
C ASN A 40 -13.64 -5.87 -7.04
N LEU A 41 -12.63 -5.30 -7.71
CA LEU A 41 -12.69 -3.92 -8.20
C LEU A 41 -13.73 -3.74 -9.30
N ALA A 42 -13.72 -4.63 -10.30
CA ALA A 42 -14.59 -4.51 -11.46
C ALA A 42 -16.08 -4.60 -11.10
N SER A 43 -16.40 -5.44 -10.11
CA SER A 43 -17.76 -5.67 -9.63
C SER A 43 -18.30 -4.57 -8.71
N CYS A 44 -17.46 -3.61 -8.29
CA CYS A 44 -17.89 -2.51 -7.42
C CYS A 44 -17.96 -1.19 -8.20
N ASP A 45 -19.17 -0.63 -8.31
CA ASP A 45 -19.41 0.61 -9.05
C ASP A 45 -18.66 1.81 -8.44
N ALA A 46 -18.59 1.90 -7.11
CA ALA A 46 -17.89 2.98 -6.43
C ALA A 46 -16.38 2.98 -6.73
N HIS A 47 -15.76 1.80 -6.82
CA HIS A 47 -14.35 1.66 -7.20
C HIS A 47 -14.12 1.96 -8.68
N CYS A 48 -15.00 1.50 -9.56
CA CYS A 48 -14.95 1.86 -10.98
C CYS A 48 -15.08 3.37 -11.18
N ASN A 49 -15.98 4.04 -10.45
CA ASN A 49 -16.13 5.50 -10.51
C ASN A 49 -14.87 6.24 -10.03
N LEU A 50 -14.20 5.73 -8.98
CA LEU A 50 -12.93 6.27 -8.52
C LEU A 50 -11.84 6.13 -9.60
N ILE A 51 -11.72 4.94 -10.23
CA ILE A 51 -10.77 4.71 -11.33
C ILE A 51 -11.04 5.68 -12.49
N VAL A 52 -12.30 5.81 -12.90
CA VAL A 52 -12.72 6.72 -13.98
C VAL A 52 -12.36 8.16 -13.65
N ARG A 53 -12.71 8.63 -12.46
CA ARG A 53 -12.42 10.00 -12.02
C ARG A 53 -10.91 10.27 -11.95
N ALA A 54 -10.14 9.35 -11.39
CA ALA A 54 -8.68 9.46 -11.34
C ALA A 54 -8.08 9.58 -12.74
N THR A 55 -8.49 8.73 -13.68
CA THR A 55 -8.01 8.76 -15.07
C THR A 55 -8.40 10.06 -15.77
N ASP A 56 -9.64 10.50 -15.63
CA ASP A 56 -10.13 11.73 -16.23
C ASP A 56 -9.32 12.94 -15.72
N GLU A 57 -9.08 13.00 -14.42
CA GLU A 57 -8.29 14.05 -13.78
C GLU A 57 -6.85 14.06 -14.29
N LEU A 58 -6.20 12.89 -14.38
CA LEU A 58 -4.83 12.78 -14.87
C LEU A 58 -4.67 13.35 -16.29
N VAL A 59 -5.61 13.06 -17.18
CA VAL A 59 -5.55 13.48 -18.59
C VAL A 59 -6.05 14.90 -18.76
N LYS A 60 -7.25 15.23 -18.27
CA LYS A 60 -7.90 16.53 -18.51
C LYS A 60 -7.14 17.67 -17.83
N LYS A 61 -6.59 17.45 -16.63
CA LYS A 61 -5.74 18.45 -15.94
C LYS A 61 -4.26 18.37 -16.34
N ARG A 62 -3.89 17.48 -17.25
CA ARG A 62 -2.51 17.30 -17.75
C ARG A 62 -1.51 16.98 -16.64
N PHE A 63 -1.92 16.19 -15.65
CA PHE A 63 -1.03 15.65 -14.62
C PHE A 63 -0.22 14.44 -15.12
N SER A 64 -0.72 13.78 -16.16
CA SER A 64 -0.04 12.70 -16.84
C SER A 64 -0.21 12.76 -18.35
N THR A 65 0.60 11.99 -19.06
CA THR A 65 0.42 11.77 -20.50
C THR A 65 -0.63 10.69 -20.73
N ASN A 66 -1.28 10.70 -21.90
CA ASN A 66 -2.21 9.63 -22.29
C ASN A 66 -1.53 8.26 -22.26
N LYS A 67 -0.26 8.19 -22.68
CA LYS A 67 0.51 6.95 -22.67
C LYS A 67 0.71 6.42 -21.25
N ASN A 68 1.25 7.24 -20.34
CA ASN A 68 1.49 6.82 -18.95
C ASN A 68 0.18 6.41 -18.25
N THR A 69 -0.90 7.15 -18.51
CA THR A 69 -2.23 6.82 -17.96
C THR A 69 -2.77 5.50 -18.52
N SER A 70 -2.58 5.25 -19.83
CA SER A 70 -2.96 3.99 -20.46
C SER A 70 -2.15 2.81 -19.93
N ASP A 71 -0.84 2.99 -19.75
CA ASP A 71 0.06 1.98 -19.18
C ASP A 71 -0.36 1.62 -17.74
N LEU A 72 -0.75 2.62 -16.94
CA LEU A 72 -1.26 2.41 -15.58
C LEU A 72 -2.58 1.63 -15.58
N LEU A 73 -3.52 1.93 -16.48
CA LEU A 73 -4.75 1.14 -16.65
C LEU A 73 -4.47 -0.28 -17.17
N CYS A 74 -3.48 -0.46 -18.04
CA CYS A 74 -3.05 -1.79 -18.47
C CYS A 74 -2.49 -2.60 -17.30
N ASN A 75 -1.73 -1.96 -16.40
CA ASN A 75 -1.24 -2.60 -15.18
C ASN A 75 -2.37 -2.97 -14.21
N LEU A 76 -3.34 -2.07 -14.03
CA LEU A 76 -4.55 -2.28 -13.21
C LEU A 76 -5.33 -3.51 -13.67
N ILE A 77 -5.60 -3.61 -14.97
CA ILE A 77 -6.46 -4.65 -15.54
C ILE A 77 -5.69 -5.96 -15.73
N GLY A 78 -4.39 -5.90 -16.05
CA GLY A 78 -3.61 -7.05 -16.47
C GLY A 78 -2.86 -7.78 -15.35
N LYS A 79 -1.96 -7.08 -14.64
CA LYS A 79 -0.87 -7.75 -13.90
C LYS A 79 -0.65 -7.28 -12.47
N ASN A 80 -0.89 -6.00 -12.17
CA ASN A 80 -0.61 -5.39 -10.88
C ASN A 80 -1.82 -4.60 -10.37
N THR A 81 -2.95 -5.27 -10.28
CA THR A 81 -4.25 -4.65 -10.00
C THR A 81 -4.24 -3.76 -8.77
N TYR A 82 -3.80 -4.26 -7.62
CA TYR A 82 -3.84 -3.48 -6.37
C TYR A 82 -2.76 -2.40 -6.29
N GLY A 83 -1.56 -2.63 -6.85
CA GLY A 83 -0.54 -1.59 -6.93
C GLY A 83 -0.98 -0.42 -7.81
N ALA A 84 -1.47 -0.71 -9.01
CA ALA A 84 -1.96 0.32 -9.93
C ALA A 84 -3.23 1.01 -9.41
N PHE A 85 -4.13 0.29 -8.73
CA PHE A 85 -5.25 0.94 -8.06
C PHE A 85 -4.78 1.88 -6.96
N ALA A 86 -3.81 1.46 -6.13
CA ALA A 86 -3.29 2.31 -5.07
C ALA A 86 -2.74 3.63 -5.63
N GLU A 87 -1.96 3.58 -6.72
CA GLU A 87 -1.51 4.78 -7.44
C GLU A 87 -2.69 5.66 -7.90
N LEU A 88 -3.66 5.10 -8.63
CA LEU A 88 -4.84 5.84 -9.10
C LEU A 88 -5.63 6.47 -7.95
N ALA A 89 -5.77 5.75 -6.85
CA ALA A 89 -6.51 6.20 -5.68
C ALA A 89 -5.78 7.31 -4.92
N ALA A 90 -4.44 7.26 -4.86
CA ALA A 90 -3.63 8.36 -4.34
C ALA A 90 -3.72 9.60 -5.24
N TYR A 91 -3.70 9.43 -6.57
CA TYR A 91 -3.88 10.55 -7.51
C TYR A 91 -5.27 11.18 -7.40
N ASP A 92 -6.34 10.38 -7.30
CA ASP A 92 -7.69 10.88 -7.03
C ASP A 92 -7.73 11.69 -5.73
N TRP A 93 -7.12 11.16 -4.66
CA TRP A 93 -7.06 11.82 -3.37
C TRP A 93 -6.37 13.19 -3.48
N LEU A 94 -5.20 13.25 -4.13
CA LEU A 94 -4.44 14.50 -4.34
C LEU A 94 -5.20 15.50 -5.22
N ALA A 95 -5.85 15.02 -6.27
CA ALA A 95 -6.65 15.86 -7.18
C ALA A 95 -7.85 16.50 -6.47
N ARG A 96 -8.53 15.75 -5.59
CA ARG A 96 -9.64 16.27 -4.75
C ARG A 96 -9.18 17.34 -3.76
N CYS A 97 -7.93 17.27 -3.32
CA CYS A 97 -7.29 18.29 -2.49
C CYS A 97 -6.74 19.48 -3.32
N TYR A 98 -7.13 19.61 -4.59
CA TYR A 98 -6.65 20.61 -5.56
C TYR A 98 -5.13 20.66 -5.72
N THR A 99 -4.46 19.56 -5.42
CA THR A 99 -3.01 19.47 -5.56
C THR A 99 -2.68 19.24 -7.03
N THR A 100 -1.82 20.10 -7.58
CA THR A 100 -1.28 19.90 -8.92
C THR A 100 -0.08 18.97 -8.85
N ILE A 101 -0.13 17.88 -9.62
CA ILE A 101 0.93 16.86 -9.65
C ILE A 101 1.48 16.68 -11.07
N ASP A 102 2.73 16.22 -11.15
CA ASP A 102 3.24 15.48 -12.30
C ASP A 102 3.41 14.01 -11.88
N THR A 103 3.19 13.09 -12.81
CA THR A 103 3.31 11.65 -12.56
C THR A 103 4.47 11.03 -13.33
N GLN A 104 4.94 9.87 -12.86
CA GLN A 104 5.98 9.06 -13.54
C GLN A 104 7.29 9.84 -13.77
N ILE A 105 7.82 10.42 -12.70
CA ILE A 105 8.99 11.31 -12.75
C ILE A 105 10.26 10.50 -12.83
N HIS A 106 10.96 10.62 -13.95
CA HIS A 106 12.27 10.00 -14.10
C HIS A 106 13.34 10.78 -13.34
N MET A 107 14.02 10.10 -12.43
CA MET A 107 15.08 10.66 -11.60
C MET A 107 16.41 9.94 -11.87
N PRO A 108 17.49 10.67 -12.19
CA PRO A 108 18.81 10.10 -12.38
C PRO A 108 19.43 9.65 -11.05
N ALA A 109 20.46 8.78 -11.11
CA ALA A 109 21.10 8.17 -9.94
C ALA A 109 21.73 9.18 -8.96
N ASN A 110 22.11 10.37 -9.43
CA ASN A 110 22.64 11.44 -8.59
C ASN A 110 21.55 12.18 -7.79
N GLU A 111 20.27 12.00 -8.10
CA GLU A 111 19.15 12.66 -7.41
C GLU A 111 18.33 11.75 -6.48
N VAL A 112 18.44 10.43 -6.64
CA VAL A 112 17.80 9.43 -5.77
C VAL A 112 18.81 8.46 -5.18
N LEU A 113 18.41 7.70 -4.15
CA LEU A 113 19.29 6.67 -3.54
C LEU A 113 19.56 5.46 -4.45
N SER A 114 18.73 5.23 -5.46
CA SER A 114 18.96 4.15 -6.44
C SER A 114 20.27 4.36 -7.21
N LYS A 115 21.12 3.33 -7.25
CA LYS A 115 22.38 3.33 -7.99
C LYS A 115 22.23 3.53 -9.51
N ASN A 116 21.04 3.23 -10.05
CA ASN A 116 20.73 3.32 -11.48
C ASN A 116 19.67 4.39 -11.80
N GLY A 117 19.32 5.26 -10.84
CA GLY A 117 18.15 6.12 -10.96
C GLY A 117 16.84 5.38 -10.71
N SER A 118 15.73 6.11 -10.75
CA SER A 118 14.40 5.56 -10.48
C SER A 118 13.32 6.35 -11.20
N THR A 119 12.13 5.76 -11.34
CA THR A 119 10.93 6.50 -11.69
C THR A 119 10.08 6.60 -10.43
N LEU A 120 9.71 7.83 -10.07
CA LEU A 120 8.84 8.12 -8.94
C LEU A 120 7.40 8.24 -9.42
N ASP A 121 6.46 7.82 -8.57
CA ASP A 121 5.04 7.85 -8.93
C ASP A 121 4.56 9.29 -9.16
N GLY A 122 5.08 10.27 -8.42
CA GLY A 122 4.85 11.66 -8.78
C GLY A 122 5.60 12.73 -7.99
N LYS A 123 5.27 13.98 -8.34
CA LYS A 123 5.75 15.22 -7.71
C LYS A 123 4.60 16.19 -7.53
N ILE A 124 4.47 16.76 -6.33
CA ILE A 124 3.59 17.90 -6.05
C ILE A 124 4.30 19.18 -6.52
N LYS A 125 3.74 19.86 -7.54
CA LYS A 125 4.41 20.98 -8.22
C LYS A 125 4.68 22.18 -7.32
N LEU A 126 3.68 22.60 -6.54
CA LEU A 126 3.74 23.86 -5.80
C LEU A 126 4.93 23.95 -4.84
N TYR A 127 5.41 22.79 -4.38
CA TYR A 127 6.41 22.68 -3.32
C TYR A 127 7.54 21.71 -3.63
N GLU A 128 7.64 21.27 -4.88
CA GLU A 128 8.71 20.36 -5.34
C GLU A 128 8.87 19.13 -4.43
N THR A 129 7.75 18.61 -3.94
CA THR A 129 7.73 17.46 -3.02
C THR A 129 7.49 16.19 -3.83
N TYR A 130 8.43 15.26 -3.77
CA TYR A 130 8.36 14.00 -4.48
C TYR A 130 7.66 12.95 -3.63
N PHE A 131 7.02 11.99 -4.30
CA PHE A 131 6.37 10.92 -3.60
C PHE A 131 6.38 9.61 -4.39
N ASP A 132 6.17 8.55 -3.65
CA ASP A 132 5.99 7.21 -4.16
C ASP A 132 4.83 6.54 -3.41
N VAL A 133 4.02 5.77 -4.13
CA VAL A 133 2.77 5.20 -3.65
C VAL A 133 2.94 3.70 -3.52
N LYS A 134 2.51 3.16 -2.38
CA LYS A 134 2.54 1.73 -2.09
C LYS A 134 1.21 1.28 -1.49
N ALA A 135 0.66 0.21 -2.05
CA ALA A 135 -0.47 -0.48 -1.44
C ALA A 135 -0.01 -1.06 -0.09
N PHE A 136 -0.65 -0.65 1.00
CA PHE A 136 -0.28 -1.09 2.33
C PHE A 136 -1.04 -2.36 2.68
N GLY A 137 -0.34 -3.51 2.67
CA GLY A 137 -0.99 -4.82 2.74
C GLY A 137 -0.10 -5.90 3.34
N PHE A 138 0.46 -5.64 4.51
CA PHE A 138 1.65 -6.35 4.93
C PHE A 138 1.38 -7.75 5.53
N ASN A 139 0.78 -7.85 6.71
CA ASN A 139 0.65 -9.16 7.38
C ASN A 139 -0.65 -9.90 7.04
N GLY A 140 -1.79 -9.22 7.05
CA GLY A 140 -3.08 -9.87 6.80
C GLY A 140 -3.17 -10.52 5.41
N HIS A 141 -2.62 -9.87 4.39
CA HIS A 141 -2.61 -10.41 3.03
C HIS A 141 -1.68 -11.63 2.92
N LEU A 142 -0.47 -11.55 3.49
CA LEU A 142 0.48 -12.67 3.48
C LEU A 142 -0.04 -13.88 4.27
N VAL A 143 -0.70 -13.64 5.41
CA VAL A 143 -1.35 -14.71 6.20
C VAL A 143 -2.47 -15.37 5.39
N GLN A 144 -3.34 -14.58 4.75
CA GLN A 144 -4.40 -15.13 3.90
C GLN A 144 -3.81 -15.94 2.73
N ARG A 145 -2.73 -15.46 2.11
CA ARG A 145 -2.04 -16.19 1.05
C ARG A 145 -1.44 -17.51 1.54
N LEU A 146 -0.82 -17.51 2.72
CA LEU A 146 -0.31 -18.73 3.35
C LEU A 146 -1.44 -19.73 3.62
N LYS A 147 -2.57 -19.24 4.15
CA LYS A 147 -3.76 -20.07 4.40
C LYS A 147 -4.26 -20.75 3.13
N GLU A 148 -4.48 -19.99 2.06
CA GLU A 148 -4.95 -20.50 0.77
C GLU A 148 -4.03 -21.59 0.22
N LEU A 149 -2.71 -21.35 0.25
CA LEU A 149 -1.73 -22.34 -0.22
C LEU A 149 -1.75 -23.63 0.61
N LEU A 150 -1.91 -23.52 1.93
CA LEU A 150 -2.02 -24.68 2.81
C LEU A 150 -3.34 -25.44 2.59
N GLU A 151 -4.44 -24.74 2.35
CA GLU A 151 -5.74 -25.35 2.04
C GLU A 151 -5.73 -26.08 0.68
N ASP A 152 -5.02 -25.55 -0.32
CA ASP A 152 -4.80 -26.22 -1.60
C ASP A 152 -3.98 -27.52 -1.44
N LEU A 153 -3.00 -27.52 -0.54
CA LEU A 153 -2.16 -28.69 -0.24
C LEU A 153 -2.84 -29.73 0.68
N ILE A 154 -3.89 -29.32 1.40
CA ILE A 154 -4.64 -30.17 2.33
C ILE A 154 -6.16 -30.02 2.08
N PRO A 155 -6.67 -30.50 0.93
CA PRO A 155 -8.00 -30.14 0.44
C PRO A 155 -9.18 -30.69 1.25
N ASN A 156 -8.95 -31.64 2.17
CA ASN A 156 -10.02 -32.25 2.98
C ASN A 156 -10.14 -31.63 4.38
N GLU A 157 -9.20 -30.80 4.77
CA GLU A 157 -9.14 -30.17 6.07
C GLU A 157 -9.30 -28.65 5.93
N GLN A 158 -9.44 -27.98 7.07
CA GLN A 158 -9.48 -26.53 7.14
C GLN A 158 -8.25 -26.02 7.89
N ILE A 159 -7.70 -24.90 7.42
CA ILE A 159 -6.56 -24.25 8.04
C ILE A 159 -7.04 -23.06 8.87
N LEU A 160 -6.72 -23.06 10.16
CA LEU A 160 -6.89 -21.91 11.04
C LEU A 160 -5.53 -21.30 11.32
N ILE A 161 -5.37 -20.00 11.03
CA ILE A 161 -4.21 -19.21 11.44
C ILE A 161 -4.67 -18.26 12.53
N GLU A 162 -4.20 -18.51 13.75
CA GLU A 162 -4.68 -17.92 14.99
C GLU A 162 -3.57 -17.16 15.72
N GLU A 163 -3.91 -16.62 16.89
CA GLU A 163 -3.00 -15.90 17.79
C GLU A 163 -2.53 -14.57 17.18
N SER A 164 -1.24 -14.23 17.25
CA SER A 164 -0.75 -12.94 16.75
C SER A 164 -0.13 -13.08 15.36
N TRP A 165 -0.52 -12.16 14.47
CA TRP A 165 0.10 -12.00 13.16
C TRP A 165 1.18 -10.90 13.18
N ASP A 166 1.58 -10.45 14.36
CA ASP A 166 2.58 -9.40 14.57
C ASP A 166 3.98 -10.04 14.46
N ILE A 167 4.30 -10.52 13.24
CA ILE A 167 5.60 -11.03 12.83
C ILE A 167 6.05 -10.30 11.56
N SER A 168 7.34 -10.28 11.24
CA SER A 168 7.83 -9.58 10.04
C SER A 168 7.31 -10.22 8.72
N SER A 169 7.20 -9.42 7.64
CA SER A 169 6.79 -9.97 6.32
C SER A 169 7.80 -10.96 5.81
N GLU A 170 9.07 -10.76 6.13
CA GLU A 170 10.18 -11.60 5.73
C GLU A 170 9.90 -13.00 6.25
N LYS A 171 9.48 -13.09 7.52
CA LYS A 171 9.10 -14.35 8.12
C LYS A 171 7.85 -14.93 7.46
N LEU A 172 6.80 -14.13 7.23
CA LEU A 172 5.60 -14.62 6.52
C LEU A 172 5.90 -15.11 5.10
N GLN A 173 6.76 -14.41 4.36
CA GLN A 173 7.20 -14.82 3.02
C GLN A 173 8.03 -16.10 3.07
N GLU A 174 8.88 -16.27 4.08
CA GLU A 174 9.60 -17.52 4.34
C GLU A 174 8.61 -18.67 4.60
N LEU A 175 7.57 -18.44 5.42
CA LEU A 175 6.52 -19.44 5.68
C LEU A 175 5.75 -19.78 4.40
N ILE A 176 5.41 -18.80 3.56
CA ILE A 176 4.77 -19.03 2.26
C ILE A 176 5.66 -19.89 1.35
N LYS A 177 6.97 -19.60 1.28
CA LYS A 177 7.92 -20.40 0.49
C LYS A 177 8.03 -21.83 1.01
N SER A 178 7.90 -22.01 2.32
CA SER A 178 7.96 -23.29 3.02
C SER A 178 6.59 -23.96 3.18
N ALA A 179 5.53 -23.50 2.50
CA ALA A 179 4.17 -24.00 2.69
C ALA A 179 4.06 -25.52 2.50
N SER A 180 4.79 -26.09 1.53
CA SER A 180 4.79 -27.54 1.28
C SER A 180 5.35 -28.36 2.45
N SER A 181 6.45 -27.92 3.06
CA SER A 181 7.02 -28.62 4.23
C SER A 181 6.15 -28.43 5.47
N ILE A 182 5.59 -27.23 5.64
CA ILE A 182 4.63 -26.93 6.71
C ILE A 182 3.39 -27.83 6.59
N ALA A 183 2.88 -28.06 5.38
CA ALA A 183 1.72 -28.92 5.15
C ALA A 183 1.97 -30.39 5.55
N VAL A 184 3.19 -30.90 5.31
CA VAL A 184 3.59 -32.25 5.74
C VAL A 184 3.58 -32.35 7.26
N GLU A 185 4.27 -31.42 7.94
CA GLU A 185 4.34 -31.40 9.40
C GLU A 185 2.97 -31.17 10.07
N LEU A 186 2.11 -30.33 9.47
CA LEU A 186 0.76 -30.09 9.97
C LEU A 186 -0.11 -31.35 9.93
N LYS A 187 0.02 -32.22 8.91
CA LYS A 187 -0.72 -33.49 8.86
C LYS A 187 -0.31 -34.45 9.99
N GLU A 188 0.93 -34.37 10.46
CA GLU A 188 1.43 -35.21 11.56
C GLU A 188 1.06 -34.64 12.93
N LYS A 189 1.23 -33.32 13.12
CA LYS A 189 1.15 -32.67 14.44
C LYS A 189 -0.20 -31.98 14.69
N ASN A 190 -1.03 -31.79 13.66
CA ASN A 190 -2.27 -30.99 13.64
C ASN A 190 -2.09 -29.51 14.04
N MET A 191 -0.89 -29.10 14.43
CA MET A 191 -0.59 -27.75 14.91
C MET A 191 0.90 -27.45 14.74
N MET A 192 1.19 -26.22 14.31
CA MET A 192 2.53 -25.65 14.27
C MET A 192 2.51 -24.22 14.84
N GLN A 193 3.62 -23.80 15.42
CA GLN A 193 3.77 -22.47 16.01
C GLN A 193 5.05 -21.82 15.51
N PHE A 194 4.93 -20.59 15.03
CA PHE A 194 6.02 -19.77 14.51
C PHE A 194 6.07 -18.46 15.29
N GLY A 195 6.82 -18.44 16.39
CA GLY A 195 6.77 -17.35 17.35
C GLY A 195 5.39 -17.25 17.99
N ARG A 196 4.68 -16.15 17.74
CA ARG A 196 3.30 -15.93 18.24
C ARG A 196 2.22 -16.30 17.21
N LEU A 197 2.60 -16.64 15.98
CA LEU A 197 1.65 -17.11 14.98
C LEU A 197 1.44 -18.61 15.15
N LYS A 198 0.18 -19.03 15.16
CA LYS A 198 -0.21 -20.43 15.32
C LYS A 198 -1.00 -20.89 14.10
N ILE A 199 -0.60 -22.03 13.53
CA ILE A 199 -1.32 -22.69 12.44
C ILE A 199 -1.88 -24.00 12.96
N ARG A 200 -3.18 -24.22 12.75
CA ARG A 200 -3.88 -25.45 13.13
C ARG A 200 -4.58 -26.06 11.94
N LEU A 201 -4.52 -27.38 11.90
CA LEU A 201 -5.33 -28.20 11.04
C LEU A 201 -6.57 -28.63 11.82
N VAL A 202 -7.76 -28.38 11.26
CA VAL A 202 -9.02 -28.78 11.86
C VAL A 202 -9.92 -29.41 10.82
N GLN A 203 -10.80 -30.31 11.27
CA GLN A 203 -11.81 -30.90 10.40
C GLN A 203 -12.69 -29.81 9.80
N LYS A 204 -12.97 -29.91 8.50
CA LYS A 204 -13.89 -29.00 7.81
C LYS A 204 -15.24 -28.96 8.53
N SER A 205 -15.63 -27.76 8.91
CA SER A 205 -16.92 -27.46 9.54
C SER A 205 -17.65 -26.40 8.73
N PRO A 206 -18.99 -26.43 8.65
CA PRO A 206 -19.78 -25.35 8.04
C PRO A 206 -19.51 -23.98 8.68
N VAL A 207 -19.14 -23.98 9.97
CA VAL A 207 -18.77 -22.78 10.72
C VAL A 207 -17.48 -23.03 11.47
N SER A 208 -16.54 -22.11 11.31
CA SER A 208 -15.27 -22.08 12.04
C SER A 208 -15.09 -20.71 12.67
N ILE A 209 -14.56 -20.69 13.88
CA ILE A 209 -14.19 -19.45 14.58
C ILE A 209 -12.67 -19.48 14.76
N SER A 210 -12.01 -18.39 14.38
CA SER A 210 -10.62 -18.12 14.76
C SER A 210 -10.57 -16.81 15.54
N SER A 211 -9.57 -16.69 16.41
CA SER A 211 -9.29 -15.45 17.12
C SER A 211 -7.89 -14.95 16.77
N ARG A 212 -7.74 -13.62 16.76
CA ARG A 212 -6.46 -12.94 16.52
C ARG A 212 -6.20 -11.95 17.64
N ILE A 213 -4.95 -11.89 18.08
CA ILE A 213 -4.44 -10.84 18.96
C ILE A 213 -3.65 -9.85 18.10
N ILE A 214 -3.89 -8.56 18.29
CA ILE A 214 -3.19 -7.48 17.60
C ILE A 214 -2.56 -6.60 18.66
N ASP A 215 -1.24 -6.47 18.62
CA ASP A 215 -0.52 -5.42 19.33
C ASP A 215 0.03 -4.42 18.31
N PRO A 216 -0.53 -3.21 18.20
CA PRO A 216 -0.10 -2.23 17.20
C PRO A 216 1.36 -1.79 17.37
N TYR A 217 1.90 -1.83 18.60
CA TYR A 217 3.27 -1.43 18.87
C TYR A 217 4.27 -2.52 18.48
N LEU A 218 3.92 -3.78 18.74
CA LEU A 218 4.69 -4.92 18.29
C LEU A 218 4.64 -5.05 16.77
N LEU A 219 3.46 -4.91 16.17
CA LEU A 219 3.31 -4.94 14.72
C LEU A 219 4.16 -3.85 14.06
N ALA A 220 4.20 -2.65 14.64
CA ALA A 220 5.09 -1.58 14.17
C ALA A 220 6.58 -1.92 14.37
N GLN A 221 6.94 -2.60 15.46
CA GLN A 221 8.31 -3.02 15.76
C GLN A 221 8.84 -4.01 14.73
N GLU A 222 8.09 -5.07 14.46
CA GLU A 222 8.46 -6.12 13.51
C GLU A 222 8.60 -5.60 12.08
N ASN A 223 7.97 -4.45 11.80
CA ASN A 223 7.88 -3.85 10.48
C ASN A 223 8.59 -2.50 10.36
N ALA A 224 9.43 -2.15 11.34
CA ALA A 224 10.15 -0.89 11.36
C ALA A 224 10.99 -0.65 10.09
N LEU A 225 11.51 -1.71 9.47
CA LEU A 225 12.31 -1.64 8.23
C LEU A 225 11.47 -1.51 6.95
N TYR A 226 10.15 -1.68 7.01
CA TYR A 226 9.30 -1.75 5.82
C TYR A 226 9.40 -0.51 4.90
N PRO A 227 9.38 0.74 5.41
CA PRO A 227 9.55 1.92 4.57
C PRO A 227 10.85 1.92 3.75
N PHE A 228 11.91 1.31 4.30
CA PHE A 228 13.24 1.30 3.67
C PHE A 228 13.37 0.28 2.55
N LYS A 229 12.42 -0.65 2.37
CA LYS A 229 12.34 -1.49 1.17
C LYS A 229 12.20 -0.68 -0.12
N TYR A 230 11.67 0.54 0.02
CA TYR A 230 11.43 1.48 -1.07
C TYR A 230 12.45 2.61 -1.11
N ALA A 231 13.51 2.55 -0.29
CA ALA A 231 14.50 3.62 -0.14
C ALA A 231 15.16 4.03 -1.45
N LYS A 232 15.25 3.14 -2.46
CA LYS A 232 15.77 3.46 -3.80
C LYS A 232 15.11 4.69 -4.45
N GLN A 233 13.87 5.02 -4.06
CA GLN A 233 13.11 6.15 -4.58
C GLN A 233 13.29 7.45 -3.78
N PHE A 234 13.93 7.40 -2.60
CA PHE A 234 14.10 8.58 -1.77
C PHE A 234 15.00 9.60 -2.47
N THR A 235 14.54 10.84 -2.50
CA THR A 235 15.26 11.96 -3.13
C THR A 235 16.37 12.47 -2.23
N LYS A 236 17.52 12.77 -2.83
CA LYS A 236 18.70 13.27 -2.11
C LYS A 236 18.61 14.76 -1.75
N ASN A 237 17.89 15.53 -2.56
CA ASN A 237 17.93 17.01 -2.55
C ASN A 237 16.55 17.69 -2.44
N ALA A 238 15.50 16.94 -2.17
CA ALA A 238 14.13 17.46 -2.08
C ALA A 238 13.32 16.68 -1.04
N PRO A 239 12.21 17.24 -0.54
CA PRO A 239 11.30 16.51 0.35
C PRO A 239 10.71 15.28 -0.34
N PHE A 240 10.70 14.16 0.38
CA PHE A 240 10.14 12.89 -0.09
C PHE A 240 9.05 12.38 0.85
N VAL A 241 7.89 12.05 0.29
CA VAL A 241 6.75 11.46 1.01
C VAL A 241 6.53 10.03 0.53
N LEU A 242 6.60 9.07 1.45
CA LEU A 242 6.15 7.71 1.16
C LEU A 242 4.65 7.61 1.46
N ILE A 243 3.85 7.38 0.42
CA ILE A 243 2.39 7.29 0.51
C ILE A 243 1.99 5.82 0.61
N PHE A 244 1.44 5.45 1.76
CA PHE A 244 0.85 4.14 1.99
C PHE A 244 -0.67 4.22 1.82
N VAL A 245 -1.16 3.59 0.76
CA VAL A 245 -2.60 3.54 0.49
C VAL A 245 -3.23 2.43 1.29
N ILE A 246 -4.20 2.80 2.12
CA ILE A 246 -4.96 1.92 2.99
C ILE A 246 -6.30 1.65 2.31
N HIS A 247 -6.58 0.35 2.15
CA HIS A 247 -7.88 -0.14 1.69
C HIS A 247 -8.14 -1.52 2.31
N PRO A 248 -9.38 -1.82 2.77
CA PRO A 248 -9.79 -3.13 3.31
C PRO A 248 -9.30 -4.34 2.50
N TRP A 249 -9.31 -4.22 1.18
CA TRP A 249 -8.89 -5.30 0.27
C TRP A 249 -7.37 -5.51 0.19
N PHE A 250 -6.57 -4.51 0.54
CA PHE A 250 -5.10 -4.60 0.50
C PHE A 250 -4.55 -5.14 1.82
N ASN A 251 -5.19 -4.76 2.92
CA ASN A 251 -4.72 -5.07 4.26
C ASN A 251 -5.46 -6.23 4.92
N SER A 252 -6.34 -6.93 4.20
CA SER A 252 -7.19 -8.00 4.74
C SER A 252 -7.95 -7.56 5.98
N LEU A 253 -8.59 -6.38 5.91
CA LEU A 253 -9.33 -5.78 7.02
C LEU A 253 -8.48 -5.54 8.28
N ALA A 254 -7.15 -5.44 8.16
CA ALA A 254 -6.29 -5.21 9.32
C ALA A 254 -6.26 -3.75 9.76
N ILE A 255 -6.41 -2.80 8.83
CA ILE A 255 -6.34 -1.35 9.08
C ILE A 255 -7.50 -0.68 8.35
N HIS A 256 -8.69 -0.64 8.96
CA HIS A 256 -9.92 -0.31 8.21
C HIS A 256 -11.08 0.24 9.04
N ASN A 257 -10.97 0.27 10.37
CA ASN A 257 -12.01 0.85 11.22
C ASN A 257 -11.50 1.59 12.48
N ASP A 258 -10.17 1.67 12.69
CA ASP A 258 -9.53 2.21 13.91
C ASP A 258 -10.19 1.74 15.22
N PHE A 259 -10.62 0.48 15.28
CA PHE A 259 -11.26 -0.05 16.45
C PHE A 259 -10.34 0.07 17.67
N SER A 260 -10.81 0.73 18.73
CA SER A 260 -10.03 1.01 19.94
C SER A 260 -8.71 1.78 19.69
N GLY A 261 -8.58 2.51 18.59
CA GLY A 261 -7.37 3.29 18.28
C GLY A 261 -6.19 2.46 17.76
N ILE A 262 -6.41 1.19 17.37
CA ILE A 262 -5.35 0.27 16.93
C ILE A 262 -4.65 0.81 15.67
N ASP A 263 -5.41 1.35 14.71
CA ASP A 263 -4.87 1.80 13.42
C ASP A 263 -4.08 3.09 13.61
N THR A 264 -4.59 4.01 14.43
CA THR A 264 -3.87 5.23 14.85
C THR A 264 -2.59 4.88 15.62
N ALA A 265 -2.65 3.93 16.57
CA ALA A 265 -1.49 3.51 17.34
C ALA A 265 -0.41 2.85 16.47
N PHE A 266 -0.82 1.99 15.53
CA PHE A 266 0.08 1.30 14.62
C PHE A 266 0.75 2.27 13.64
N THR A 267 -0.03 3.06 12.91
CA THR A 267 0.49 3.97 11.87
C THR A 267 1.45 5.00 12.46
N ARG A 268 1.10 5.58 13.62
CA ARG A 268 1.98 6.48 14.39
C ARG A 268 3.26 5.78 14.81
N SER A 269 3.15 4.58 15.38
CA SER A 269 4.30 3.84 15.92
C SER A 269 5.24 3.37 14.82
N LEU A 270 4.71 2.96 13.67
CA LEU A 270 5.51 2.58 12.50
C LEU A 270 6.28 3.79 11.96
N ALA A 271 5.60 4.94 11.79
CA ALA A 271 6.25 6.16 11.34
C ALA A 271 7.33 6.62 12.31
N ARG A 272 7.03 6.65 13.62
CA ARG A 272 8.01 7.02 14.65
C ARG A 272 9.25 6.14 14.61
N ARG A 273 9.07 4.82 14.48
CA ARG A 273 10.20 3.88 14.39
C ARG A 273 11.04 4.14 13.13
N ALA A 274 10.41 4.34 11.98
CA ALA A 274 11.12 4.68 10.75
C ALA A 274 11.95 5.97 10.89
N PHE A 275 11.44 6.97 11.59
CA PHE A 275 12.11 8.27 11.75
C PHE A 275 13.19 8.28 12.84
N MET A 276 13.01 7.52 13.92
CA MET A 276 13.83 7.63 15.14
C MET A 276 14.71 6.43 15.40
N GLN A 277 14.23 5.21 15.14
CA GLN A 277 14.91 3.98 15.54
C GLN A 277 16.25 3.82 14.81
N PHE A 278 16.31 4.21 13.54
CA PHE A 278 17.47 4.00 12.66
C PHE A 278 18.40 5.21 12.60
N SER A 279 18.21 6.15 13.51
CA SER A 279 18.71 7.50 13.36
C SER A 279 20.21 7.67 13.66
N THR A 280 20.84 6.60 14.15
CA THR A 280 22.28 6.41 14.28
C THR A 280 22.70 5.04 13.74
N ASP A 281 21.84 4.39 12.94
CA ASP A 281 22.09 3.05 12.41
C ASP A 281 22.98 3.11 11.17
N MET A 282 24.21 2.62 11.33
CA MET A 282 25.24 2.59 10.29
C MET A 282 25.13 1.36 9.38
N THR A 283 24.11 0.52 9.56
CA THR A 283 23.88 -0.64 8.68
C THR A 283 23.65 -0.15 7.25
N PRO A 284 24.32 -0.74 6.24
CA PRO A 284 24.10 -0.37 4.85
C PRO A 284 22.64 -0.57 4.42
N ALA A 285 22.03 0.44 3.81
CA ALA A 285 20.62 0.41 3.39
C ALA A 285 20.38 -0.63 2.28
N ASN A 286 21.42 -1.01 1.53
CA ASN A 286 21.35 -2.05 0.50
C ASN A 286 21.00 -3.45 1.06
N THR A 287 21.18 -3.67 2.37
CA THR A 287 20.78 -4.91 3.07
C THR A 287 19.26 -5.06 3.13
N VAL A 288 18.52 -3.94 3.05
CA VAL A 288 17.05 -3.90 3.03
C VAL A 288 16.53 -3.63 1.61
N CYS A 289 17.20 -2.74 0.86
CA CYS A 289 16.86 -2.40 -0.52
C CYS A 289 18.08 -2.50 -1.44
N SER A 290 18.27 -3.66 -2.08
CA SER A 290 19.45 -4.00 -2.91
C SER A 290 19.76 -3.06 -4.10
N SER A 291 18.83 -2.17 -4.43
CA SER A 291 18.99 -1.15 -5.48
C SER A 291 19.66 0.14 -4.97
N VAL A 292 19.75 0.32 -3.66
CA VAL A 292 20.45 1.47 -3.04
C VAL A 292 21.96 1.27 -3.14
N ALA A 293 22.70 2.38 -3.20
CA ALA A 293 24.17 2.36 -3.19
C ALA A 293 24.72 1.86 -1.84
N ASP A 294 25.90 1.22 -1.88
CA ASP A 294 26.48 0.50 -0.74
C ASP A 294 27.02 1.44 0.36
N ASP A 295 27.28 2.70 0.03
CA ASP A 295 27.76 3.75 0.92
C ASP A 295 26.65 4.47 1.69
N VAL A 296 25.37 4.17 1.39
CA VAL A 296 24.21 4.77 2.06
C VAL A 296 23.80 3.91 3.24
N THR A 297 23.72 4.50 4.43
CA THR A 297 23.27 3.81 5.65
C THR A 297 21.76 3.94 5.86
N LEU A 298 21.19 3.15 6.79
CA LEU A 298 19.80 3.32 7.22
C LEU A 298 19.57 4.70 7.89
N SER A 299 20.57 5.22 8.61
CA SER A 299 20.53 6.59 9.15
C SER A 299 20.41 7.64 8.05
N ASP A 300 21.18 7.51 6.97
CA ASP A 300 21.10 8.41 5.81
C ASP A 300 19.71 8.33 5.15
N ALA A 301 19.23 7.12 4.89
CA ALA A 301 17.91 6.90 4.28
C ALA A 301 16.78 7.45 5.15
N SER A 302 16.84 7.25 6.48
CA SER A 302 15.84 7.76 7.42
C SER A 302 15.76 9.29 7.39
N CYS A 303 16.90 9.98 7.32
CA CYS A 303 16.93 11.45 7.23
C CYS A 303 16.43 11.99 5.88
N LEU A 304 16.40 11.20 4.81
CA LEU A 304 15.86 11.62 3.51
C LEU A 304 14.35 11.40 3.38
N LEU A 305 13.74 10.60 4.26
CA LEU A 305 12.30 10.43 4.31
C LEU A 305 11.64 11.58 5.08
N SER A 306 10.95 12.48 4.38
CA SER A 306 10.37 13.68 4.98
C SER A 306 9.07 13.44 5.71
N ALA A 307 8.25 12.51 5.19
CA ALA A 307 7.01 12.10 5.81
C ALA A 307 6.58 10.71 5.34
N ILE A 308 5.72 10.09 6.14
CA ILE A 308 4.95 8.90 5.75
C ILE A 308 3.48 9.30 5.79
N PHE A 309 2.77 9.05 4.69
CA PHE A 309 1.36 9.40 4.56
C PHE A 309 0.51 8.16 4.37
N PHE A 310 -0.25 7.79 5.40
CA PHE A 310 -1.22 6.71 5.37
C PHE A 310 -2.56 7.24 4.86
N VAL A 311 -2.86 6.98 3.59
CA VAL A 311 -4.03 7.53 2.89
C VAL A 311 -5.16 6.53 2.86
N ASN A 312 -6.29 6.87 3.50
CA ASN A 312 -7.53 6.13 3.33
C ASN A 312 -8.18 6.52 2.00
N VAL A 313 -8.34 5.54 1.11
CA VAL A 313 -8.91 5.74 -0.23
C VAL A 313 -10.26 5.07 -0.42
N TRP A 314 -10.99 4.77 0.66
CA TRP A 314 -12.35 4.27 0.55
C TRP A 314 -13.19 5.21 -0.35
N PRO A 315 -13.88 4.68 -1.39
CA PRO A 315 -14.62 5.54 -2.31
C PRO A 315 -15.68 6.38 -1.60
N LEU A 316 -15.79 7.65 -1.95
CA LEU A 316 -16.77 8.56 -1.35
C LEU A 316 -18.22 8.17 -1.64
N ASP A 317 -18.42 7.56 -2.82
CA ASP A 317 -19.74 7.14 -3.31
C ASP A 317 -20.09 5.71 -2.86
N ALA A 318 -19.23 5.09 -2.03
CA ALA A 318 -19.56 3.81 -1.40
C ALA A 318 -20.66 4.02 -0.35
N ASP A 319 -21.45 2.98 -0.11
CA ASP A 319 -22.60 3.01 0.79
C ASP A 319 -22.28 3.71 2.13
N SER A 320 -22.96 4.82 2.37
CA SER A 320 -22.80 5.66 3.57
C SER A 320 -23.11 4.96 4.89
N SER A 321 -23.81 3.82 4.86
CA SER A 321 -24.04 2.97 6.02
C SER A 321 -22.81 2.17 6.43
N ILE A 322 -21.80 2.07 5.55
CA ILE A 322 -20.55 1.39 5.83
C ILE A 322 -19.58 2.39 6.48
N ALA A 323 -19.35 2.21 7.79
CA ALA A 323 -18.57 3.09 8.66
C ALA A 323 -17.03 3.07 8.39
N HIS A 324 -16.60 3.23 7.14
CA HIS A 324 -15.16 3.32 6.77
C HIS A 324 -14.66 4.77 6.60
N GLN A 325 -15.32 5.74 7.23
CA GLN A 325 -14.90 7.15 7.28
C GLN A 325 -13.73 7.34 8.24
N MET A 326 -12.61 6.68 7.95
CA MET A 326 -11.41 6.88 8.70
C MET A 326 -10.61 8.06 8.16
N PRO A 327 -9.97 8.84 9.04
CA PRO A 327 -9.03 9.86 8.61
C PRO A 327 -7.85 9.23 7.87
N SER A 328 -7.17 10.04 7.09
CA SER A 328 -5.79 9.72 6.69
C SER A 328 -4.81 10.25 7.73
N TRP A 329 -3.62 9.66 7.85
CA TRP A 329 -2.61 10.10 8.81
C TRP A 329 -1.31 10.46 8.13
N LEU A 330 -0.88 11.71 8.29
CA LEU A 330 0.39 12.23 7.82
C LEU A 330 1.34 12.40 9.01
N TYR A 331 2.41 11.62 9.03
CA TYR A 331 3.45 11.72 10.05
C TYR A 331 4.68 12.40 9.46
N LEU A 332 5.09 13.53 10.04
CA LEU A 332 6.26 14.27 9.60
C LEU A 332 7.51 13.78 10.32
N ASN A 333 8.62 13.63 9.60
CA ASN A 333 9.88 13.27 10.20
C ASN A 333 10.57 14.54 10.75
N PRO A 334 10.69 14.70 12.08
CA PRO A 334 11.33 15.88 12.66
C PRO A 334 12.84 15.91 12.41
N ARG A 335 13.44 14.78 11.98
CA ARG A 335 14.85 14.66 11.60
C ARG A 335 15.09 14.74 10.09
N ALA A 336 14.05 14.99 9.29
CA ALA A 336 14.21 15.09 7.85
C ALA A 336 15.22 16.18 7.47
N ARG A 337 16.15 15.83 6.58
CA ARG A 337 17.08 16.78 5.93
C ARG A 337 16.30 17.80 5.10
N HIS A 338 15.24 17.35 4.45
CA HIS A 338 14.35 18.17 3.62
C HIS A 338 12.96 18.18 4.24
N ARG A 339 12.67 19.15 5.11
CA ARG A 339 11.40 19.20 5.86
C ARG A 339 10.24 19.68 5.00
N ILE A 340 9.05 19.14 5.29
CA ILE A 340 7.79 19.69 4.81
C ILE A 340 7.46 20.93 5.63
N SER A 341 7.24 22.07 4.98
CA SER A 341 6.97 23.33 5.68
C SER A 341 5.51 23.45 6.12
N VAL A 342 5.23 24.27 7.14
CA VAL A 342 3.86 24.47 7.67
C VAL A 342 2.88 24.90 6.57
N ASN A 343 3.31 25.75 5.64
CA ASN A 343 2.47 26.18 4.51
C ASN A 343 2.05 25.01 3.61
N GLN A 344 2.92 24.01 3.46
CA GLN A 344 2.64 22.80 2.67
C GLN A 344 1.55 21.93 3.30
N LEU A 345 1.41 21.96 4.63
CA LEU A 345 0.42 21.15 5.36
C LEU A 345 -1.02 21.52 5.03
N SER A 346 -1.26 22.75 4.55
CA SER A 346 -2.59 23.20 4.12
C SER A 346 -3.15 22.35 2.96
N LEU A 347 -2.30 21.89 2.04
CA LEU A 347 -2.71 21.01 0.93
C LEU A 347 -3.27 19.69 1.43
N TYR A 348 -2.66 19.11 2.46
CA TYR A 348 -3.07 17.82 3.00
C TYR A 348 -4.35 17.92 3.85
N ARG A 349 -4.80 19.12 4.21
CA ARG A 349 -6.05 19.35 4.97
C ARG A 349 -7.24 19.71 4.08
N ALA A 350 -7.00 20.06 2.81
CA ALA A 350 -8.05 20.59 1.94
C ALA A 350 -9.02 19.51 1.45
N ASN A 351 -10.33 19.74 1.59
CA ASN A 351 -11.44 19.02 0.94
C ASN A 351 -11.41 17.47 1.00
N ASN A 352 -10.75 16.88 2.00
CA ASN A 352 -10.92 15.46 2.31
C ASN A 352 -12.10 15.29 3.29
N PRO A 353 -13.22 14.67 2.88
CA PRO A 353 -14.40 14.52 3.74
C PRO A 353 -14.13 13.68 4.99
N ASN A 354 -13.13 12.78 4.95
CA ASN A 354 -12.75 11.96 6.10
C ASN A 354 -11.70 12.64 7.01
N GLY A 355 -11.20 13.82 6.63
CA GLY A 355 -10.16 14.54 7.37
C GLY A 355 -8.77 13.91 7.26
N VAL A 356 -7.78 14.66 7.77
CA VAL A 356 -6.38 14.21 7.86
C VAL A 356 -5.81 14.59 9.22
N HIS A 357 -5.29 13.60 9.94
CA HIS A 357 -4.50 13.81 11.14
C HIS A 357 -3.04 14.06 10.74
N ILE A 358 -2.45 15.11 11.30
CA ILE A 358 -1.04 15.46 11.08
C ILE A 358 -0.33 15.45 12.42
N ASP A 359 0.75 14.69 12.53
CA ASP A 359 1.59 14.59 13.73
C ASP A 359 3.06 14.76 13.33
N ASP A 360 3.74 15.69 13.97
CA ASP A 360 5.16 16.02 13.74
C ASP A 360 6.07 15.52 14.87
N PHE A 361 5.52 14.78 15.83
CA PHE A 361 6.16 14.29 17.04
C PHE A 361 6.72 15.42 17.92
N SER A 362 6.32 16.68 17.75
CA SER A 362 6.89 17.82 18.49
C SER A 362 6.82 17.70 20.02
N SER A 363 5.89 16.89 20.53
CA SER A 363 5.70 16.63 21.96
C SER A 363 6.30 15.31 22.45
N ASP A 364 6.98 14.54 21.60
CA ASP A 364 7.69 13.32 22.02
C ASP A 364 9.00 13.69 22.72
N ASN A 365 9.33 12.97 23.80
CA ASN A 365 10.67 12.98 24.36
C ASN A 365 11.57 12.08 23.50
N TYR A 366 12.74 12.59 23.10
CA TYR A 366 13.67 11.94 22.18
C TYR A 366 14.88 11.36 22.89
#